data_AF-A0A921HWV2-F1
#
_entry.id   AF-A0A921HWV2-F1
#
_cell.length_a   1.000
_cell.length_b   1.000
_cell.length_c   1.000
_cell.angle_alpha   90.00
_cell.angle_beta   90.00
_cell.angle_gamma   90.00
#
_symmetry.space_group_name_H-M   'P 1'
#
loop_
_entity.id
_entity.type
_entity.pdbx_description
1 polymer ?
#
loop_
_entity_poly.entity_id
_entity_poly.type
_entity_poly.pdbx_seq_one_letter_code
_entity_poly.pdbx_strand_id
1 'polypeptide(L)' 'MRKRDKTCAKATPDEPKREQRIVCLMSEEELRIVDRYLEKYKITNKSRWFRETILMFIHKNMEEDYPTLFGEHDMRR' A
#
# COMPACT_ATOMS: atom_id res chain seq x y z
N MET A 1 -35.01 2.34 -2.92
CA MET A 1 -33.55 2.56 -2.98
C MET A 1 -32.85 1.36 -2.34
N ARG A 2 -32.19 0.50 -3.11
CA ARG A 2 -31.53 -0.72 -2.59
C ARG A 2 -30.28 -0.33 -1.80
N LYS A 3 -30.28 -0.56 -0.49
CA LYS A 3 -29.06 -0.50 0.32
C LYS A 3 -28.15 -1.64 -0.16
N ARG A 4 -27.00 -1.30 -0.74
CA ARG A 4 -25.96 -2.28 -1.08
C ARG A 4 -25.33 -2.71 0.24
N ASP A 5 -25.66 -3.93 0.68
CA ASP A 5 -24.96 -4.57 1.79
C ASP A 5 -23.49 -4.68 1.42
N LYS A 6 -22.67 -3.86 2.08
CA LYS A 6 -21.23 -3.91 1.94
C LYS A 6 -20.78 -5.13 2.74
N THR A 7 -20.70 -6.29 2.09
CA THR A 7 -20.20 -7.52 2.69
C THR A 7 -18.75 -7.27 3.11
N CYS A 8 -18.55 -6.86 4.36
CA CYS A 8 -17.24 -6.83 4.97
C CYS A 8 -16.85 -8.30 5.15
N ALA A 9 -15.90 -8.76 4.34
CA ALA A 9 -15.29 -10.08 4.52
C ALA A 9 -14.85 -10.15 5.99
N LYS A 10 -15.50 -11.04 6.75
CA LYS A 10 -15.14 -11.25 8.16
C LYS A 10 -13.70 -11.73 8.17
N ALA A 11 -12.81 -11.00 8.83
CA ALA A 11 -11.44 -11.44 9.05
C ALA A 11 -11.51 -12.85 9.65
N THR A 12 -10.79 -13.79 9.02
CA THR A 12 -10.64 -15.14 9.57
C THR A 12 -9.97 -15.02 10.94
N PRO A 13 -10.27 -15.91 11.91
CA PRO A 13 -9.71 -15.81 13.27
C PRO A 13 -8.18 -15.83 13.33
N ASP A 14 -7.53 -16.34 12.27
CA ASP A 14 -6.09 -16.51 12.14
C ASP A 14 -5.35 -15.28 11.58
N GLU A 15 -6.05 -14.30 10.99
CA GLU A 15 -5.34 -13.10 10.50
C GLU A 15 -4.95 -12.20 11.68
N PRO A 16 -3.66 -11.81 11.80
CA PRO A 16 -3.21 -10.95 12.88
C PRO A 16 -3.95 -9.61 12.82
N LYS A 17 -4.52 -9.21 13.95
CA LYS A 17 -5.25 -7.95 14.05
C LYS A 17 -4.30 -6.78 13.87
N ARG A 18 -4.78 -5.76 13.16
CA ARG A 18 -4.02 -4.52 12.91
C ARG A 18 -4.25 -3.57 14.08
N GLU A 19 -3.30 -3.55 15.02
CA GLU A 19 -3.41 -2.78 16.26
C GLU A 19 -2.64 -1.44 16.20
N GLN A 20 -1.59 -1.38 15.38
CA GLN A 20 -0.74 -0.19 15.26
C GLN A 20 -1.38 0.88 14.35
N ARG A 21 -1.35 2.13 14.81
CA ARG A 21 -1.90 3.29 14.09
C ARG A 21 -0.77 4.10 13.46
N ILE A 22 -0.97 4.50 12.21
CA ILE A 22 -0.13 5.47 11.50
C ILE A 22 -1.02 6.64 11.12
N VAL A 23 -0.56 7.87 11.38
CA VAL A 23 -1.22 9.11 11.01
C VAL A 23 -0.28 9.90 10.12
N CYS A 24 -0.79 10.40 9.00
CA CYS A 24 -0.05 11.26 8.07
C CYS A 24 -0.84 12.56 7.90
N LEU A 25 -0.17 13.69 8.10
CA LEU A 25 -0.70 15.02 7.79
C LEU A 25 -0.20 15.41 6.40
N MET A 26 -1.10 15.91 5.57
CA MET A 26 -0.79 16.35 4.21
C MET A 26 -1.32 17.78 4.02
N SER A 27 -0.61 18.57 3.23
CA SER A 27 -1.09 19.84 2.72
C SER A 27 -2.29 19.65 1.78
N GLU A 28 -2.99 20.74 1.48
CA GLU A 28 -4.14 20.71 0.58
C GLU A 28 -3.76 20.27 -0.84
N GLU A 29 -2.58 20.67 -1.32
CA GLU A 29 -2.09 20.32 -2.65
C GLU A 29 -1.75 18.83 -2.76
N GLU A 30 -1.02 18.28 -1.79
CA GLU A 30 -0.70 16.85 -1.73
C GLU A 30 -1.98 16.01 -1.69
N LEU A 31 -2.96 16.42 -0.89
CA LEU A 31 -4.24 15.74 -0.78
C LEU A 31 -5.00 15.74 -2.12
N ARG A 32 -5.03 16.88 -2.82
CA ARG A 32 -5.68 17.01 -4.14
C ARG A 32 -5.06 16.09 -5.18
N ILE A 33 -3.73 15.94 -5.18
CA ILE A 33 -3.03 15.03 -6.10
C ILE A 33 -3.44 13.58 -5.80
N VAL A 34 -3.44 13.20 -4.52
CA VAL A 34 -3.85 11.85 -4.08
C VAL A 34 -5.29 11.56 -4.47
N ASP A 35 -6.22 12.48 -4.19
CA ASP A 35 -7.64 12.27 -4.47
C ASP A 35 -7.91 12.15 -5.97
N ARG A 36 -7.27 12.99 -6.80
CA ARG A 36 -7.37 12.87 -8.26
C ARG A 36 -6.85 11.53 -8.76
N TYR A 37 -5.73 11.03 -8.20
CA TYR A 37 -5.20 9.71 -8.54
C TYR A 37 -6.20 8.60 -8.18
N LEU A 38 -6.73 8.62 -6.96
CA LEU A 38 -7.69 7.62 -6.48
C LEU A 38 -8.96 7.61 -7.33
N GLU A 39 -9.47 8.79 -7.69
CA GLU A 39 -10.65 8.92 -8.55
C GLU A 39 -10.38 8.37 -9.95
N LYS A 40 -9.25 8.72 -10.56
CA LYS A 40 -8.85 8.24 -11.90
C LYS A 40 -8.84 6.71 -11.98
N TYR A 41 -8.30 6.05 -10.97
CA TYR A 41 -8.21 4.58 -10.91
C TYR A 41 -9.40 3.91 -10.20
N LYS A 42 -10.44 4.69 -9.85
CA LYS A 42 -11.67 4.20 -9.18
C LYS A 42 -11.39 3.47 -7.86
N ILE A 43 -10.38 3.91 -7.14
CA ILE A 43 -9.97 3.35 -5.85
C ILE A 43 -10.85 3.95 -4.75
N THR A 44 -11.66 3.10 -4.12
CA THR A 44 -12.65 3.54 -3.11
C THR A 44 -12.14 3.49 -1.68
N ASN A 45 -11.06 2.74 -1.41
CA ASN A 45 -10.50 2.59 -0.08
C ASN A 45 -9.10 3.21 0.00
N LYS A 46 -9.05 4.48 0.40
CA LYS A 46 -7.83 5.28 0.53
C LYS A 46 -6.84 4.68 1.53
N SER A 47 -7.31 4.22 2.69
CA SER A 47 -6.45 3.63 3.73
C SER A 47 -5.84 2.30 3.28
N ARG A 48 -6.59 1.50 2.52
CA ARG A 48 -6.07 0.26 1.93
C ARG A 48 -4.97 0.56 0.93
N TRP A 49 -5.26 1.46 -0.02
CA TRP A 49 -4.29 1.86 -1.04
C TRP A 49 -3.01 2.41 -0.41
N PHE A 50 -3.13 3.35 0.51
CA PHE A 50 -1.97 3.98 1.16
C PHE A 50 -1.05 2.95 1.83
N ARG A 51 -1.64 2.00 2.58
CA ARG A 51 -0.88 0.93 3.24
C ARG A 51 -0.19 0.02 2.22
N GLU A 52 -0.90 -0.40 1.17
CA GLU A 52 -0.35 -1.27 0.13
C GLU A 52 0.76 -0.56 -0.65
N THR A 53 0.61 0.73 -0.95
CA THR A 53 1.63 1.54 -1.61
C THR A 53 2.90 1.66 -0.78
N ILE A 54 2.79 1.99 0.51
CA ILE A 54 3.96 2.08 1.40
C ILE A 54 4.66 0.73 1.53
N LEU A 55 3.91 -0.34 1.79
CA LEU A 55 4.49 -1.68 1.93
C LEU A 55 5.17 -2.12 0.63
N MET A 56 4.52 -1.93 -0.52
CA MET A 56 5.09 -2.28 -1.82
C MET A 56 6.38 -1.51 -2.10
N PHE A 57 6.43 -0.22 -1.74
CA PHE A 57 7.63 0.59 -1.90
C PHE A 57 8.77 0.09 -1.01
N ILE A 58 8.50 -0.15 0.29
CA ILE A 58 9.50 -0.67 1.23
C ILE A 58 10.02 -2.03 0.77
N HIS A 59 9.14 -2.96 0.39
CA HIS A 59 9.55 -4.29 -0.06
C HIS A 59 10.46 -4.23 -1.30
N LYS A 60 10.11 -3.42 -2.30
CA LYS A 60 10.94 -3.25 -3.50
C LYS A 60 12.32 -2.70 -3.16
N ASN A 61 12.39 -1.65 -2.35
CA ASN A 61 13.67 -1.08 -1.95
C ASN A 61 14.51 -2.10 -1.16
N MET A 62 13.89 -2.85 -0.25
CA MET A 62 14.57 -3.88 0.52
C MET A 62 15.07 -5.05 -0.34
N GLU A 63 14.37 -5.38 -1.42
CA GLU A 63 14.82 -6.38 -2.39
C GLU A 63 16.00 -5.88 -3.23
N GLU A 64 15.96 -4.61 -3.65
CA GLU A 64 17.06 -3.95 -4.39
C GLU A 64 18.32 -3.80 -3.53
N ASP A 65 18.17 -3.43 -2.25
CA ASP A 65 19.27 -3.25 -1.29
C ASP A 65 19.75 -4.58 -0.68
N TYR A 66 19.14 -5.71 -1.04
CA TYR A 66 19.49 -7.00 -0.48
C TYR A 66 20.90 -7.41 -0.93
N PRO A 67 21.86 -7.60 -0.01
CA PRO A 67 23.24 -7.88 -0.38
C PRO A 67 23.34 -9.23 -1.10
N THR A 68 23.58 -9.20 -2.40
CA THR A 68 23.81 -10.40 -3.21
C THR A 68 25.27 -10.83 -3.10
N LEU A 69 25.52 -12.14 -3.07
CA LEU A 69 26.87 -12.73 -2.94
C LEU A 69 27.80 -12.33 -4.10
N PHE A 70 27.21 -11.99 -5.25
CA PHE A 70 27.86 -11.48 -6.44
C PHE A 70 27.11 -10.23 -6.91
N GLY A 71 27.81 -9.17 -7.31
CA GLY A 71 27.16 -8.03 -7.96
C GLY A 71 26.68 -8.39 -9.37
N GLU A 72 25.81 -7.58 -9.98
CA GLU A 72 25.39 -7.80 -11.38
C GLU A 72 26.59 -7.90 -12.35
N HIS A 73 27.68 -7.23 -12.02
CA HIS A 73 28.93 -7.24 -12.78
C HIS A 73 29.70 -8.56 -12.67
N ASP A 74 29.54 -9.29 -11.57
CA ASP A 74 30.23 -10.57 -11.34
C ASP A 74 29.46 -11.76 -11.94
N MET A 75 28.14 -11.67 -12.07
CA MET A 75 27.30 -12.72 -12.69
C MET A 75 27.37 -12.75 -14.22
N ARG A 76 27.86 -11.68 -14.86
CA ARG A 76 27.93 -11.53 -16.33
C ARG A 76 29.27 -11.95 -16.96
N ARG A 77 30.18 -12.54 -16.19
CA ARG A 77 31.48 -13.02 -16.67
C ARG A 77 31.50 -14.53 -16.92
#